data_AF-A0A8C1YBG7-F1
#
_entry.id   AF-A0A8C1YBG7-F1
#
_cell.length_a   1.000
_cell.length_b   1.000
_cell.length_c   1.000
_cell.angle_alpha   90.00
_cell.angle_beta   90.00
_cell.angle_gamma   90.00
#
_symmetry.space_group_name_H-M   'P 1'
#
loop_
_entity.id
_entity.type
_entity.pdbx_description
1 polymer ?
#
loop_
_entity_poly.entity_id
_entity_poly.type
_entity_poly.pdbx_seq_one_letter_code
_entity_poly.pdbx_strand_id
1 'polypeptide(L)'
;MSEDRAERSDGHIVKMEVDYSATVDQRLPECEKMARASDMVSTSRILVAIVQLCHEAKDWDALNENIMLLSKRRSQLKQAVAKMVQECYTYVDATTDLSIKLRLIDTLRTVTAGKIYVEIERARLTKTLAHIKEQSGDVKEAASILQELQVETYGSMEKKEKTEFILEQMRLCIAVKDYIRTQIISKKINTKFFQEEGTEDLKLKYYNLMIQVDQHEGSYLSICKHYRAIYDTPCILEDTSKWQQALKSVVLYVILAPYDNEQSDLVHRINTDKKLEEIPKYRDLLKQFTTMELMRWSSVVEDYEKELREGSMGTPDTDVFTYSEEGEKRWKDLKNRVVEHNIRIMAKYYTSITMGRMAALLDLSIDESEEFLSNLVVNKTIYAKVDRLAGIINFQRPKDPNDLLNDWSQKLNSLMSLVNKTTHLIAKEEMIHNLQ
;
A
#
# COMPACT_ATOMS: atom_id res chain seq x y z
N MET A 1 -62.98 29.21 -41.23
CA MET A 1 -64.36 28.96 -40.74
C MET A 1 -64.24 28.42 -39.33
N SER A 2 -64.73 29.01 -38.26
CA SER A 2 -65.53 30.21 -37.97
C SER A 2 -65.45 30.34 -36.43
N GLU A 3 -64.89 31.44 -35.94
CA GLU A 3 -65.55 32.39 -35.02
C GLU A 3 -66.41 31.78 -33.89
N ASP A 4 -65.97 32.01 -32.65
CA ASP A 4 -66.82 32.69 -31.66
C ASP A 4 -65.95 33.41 -30.62
N ARG A 5 -66.14 34.73 -30.54
CA ARG A 5 -65.66 35.62 -29.47
C ARG A 5 -66.69 35.62 -28.35
N ALA A 6 -66.26 35.62 -27.09
CA ALA A 6 -66.91 36.43 -26.06
C ALA A 6 -65.94 36.72 -24.90
N GLU A 7 -65.73 38.00 -24.67
CA GLU A 7 -65.01 38.60 -23.56
C GLU A 7 -65.66 38.24 -22.21
N ARG A 8 -64.83 37.99 -21.19
CA ARG A 8 -65.16 38.37 -19.82
C ARG A 8 -63.98 39.13 -19.23
N SER A 9 -64.16 40.43 -19.20
CA SER A 9 -63.47 41.38 -18.35
C SER A 9 -63.70 41.01 -16.89
N ASP A 10 -62.67 40.57 -16.18
CA ASP A 10 -62.51 40.99 -14.79
C ASP A 10 -61.04 40.90 -14.35
N GLY A 11 -60.54 41.99 -13.78
CA GLY A 11 -59.15 42.19 -13.40
C GLY A 11 -58.78 41.48 -12.11
N HIS A 12 -58.77 40.14 -12.14
CA HIS A 12 -58.08 39.34 -11.14
C HIS A 12 -57.00 38.50 -11.83
N ILE A 13 -55.75 38.82 -11.52
CA ILE A 13 -54.59 37.99 -11.83
C ILE A 13 -54.76 36.72 -10.99
N VAL A 14 -55.52 35.75 -11.50
CA VAL A 14 -55.46 34.39 -10.99
C VAL A 14 -54.12 33.87 -11.46
N LYS A 15 -53.19 33.72 -10.51
CA LYS A 15 -51.92 33.01 -10.72
C LYS A 15 -52.32 31.59 -11.13
N MET A 16 -52.39 31.32 -12.44
CA MET A 16 -52.54 29.96 -12.93
C MET A 16 -51.25 29.24 -12.54
N GLU A 17 -51.29 28.53 -11.41
CA GLU A 17 -50.48 27.32 -11.23
C GLU A 17 -50.97 26.35 -12.30
N VAL A 18 -50.47 26.55 -13.53
CA VAL A 18 -50.62 25.59 -14.59
C VAL A 18 -49.88 24.36 -14.11
N ASP A 19 -50.62 23.30 -13.85
CA ASP A 19 -50.08 22.00 -13.50
C ASP A 19 -49.26 21.49 -14.69
N TYR A 20 -47.96 21.81 -14.69
CA TYR A 20 -47.06 21.47 -15.79
C TYR A 20 -46.94 19.95 -15.93
N SER A 21 -47.28 19.16 -14.91
CA SER A 21 -47.23 17.69 -14.91
C SER A 21 -48.04 17.08 -16.06
N ALA A 22 -49.33 17.44 -16.20
CA ALA A 22 -50.21 16.88 -17.22
C ALA A 22 -49.80 17.27 -18.65
N THR A 23 -49.25 18.47 -18.82
CA THR A 23 -48.80 18.97 -20.13
C THR A 23 -47.46 18.33 -20.52
N VAL A 24 -46.56 18.15 -19.55
CA VAL A 24 -45.29 17.44 -19.69
C VAL A 24 -45.55 15.97 -20.02
N ASP A 25 -46.46 15.28 -19.32
CA ASP A 25 -46.83 13.88 -19.57
C ASP A 25 -47.49 13.64 -20.95
N GLN A 26 -48.26 14.60 -21.46
CA GLN A 26 -48.85 14.52 -22.80
C GLN A 26 -47.88 14.93 -23.92
N ARG A 27 -47.05 15.96 -23.72
CA ARG A 27 -46.15 16.50 -24.76
C ARG A 27 -44.80 15.78 -24.82
N LEU A 28 -44.31 15.17 -23.74
CA LEU A 28 -43.09 14.34 -23.75
C LEU A 28 -43.15 13.21 -24.79
N PRO A 29 -44.20 12.36 -24.81
CA PRO A 29 -44.30 11.26 -25.76
C PRO A 29 -44.35 11.73 -27.21
N GLU A 30 -44.93 12.91 -27.45
CA GLU A 30 -45.06 13.53 -28.77
C GLU A 30 -43.73 14.13 -29.27
N CYS A 31 -43.04 14.89 -28.43
CA CYS A 31 -41.71 15.43 -28.73
C CYS A 31 -40.68 14.31 -28.90
N GLU A 32 -40.77 13.23 -28.13
CA GLU A 32 -39.92 12.05 -28.30
C GLU A 32 -40.23 11.26 -29.57
N LYS A 33 -41.51 11.11 -29.95
CA LYS A 33 -41.88 10.48 -31.23
C LYS A 33 -41.28 11.25 -32.41
N MET A 34 -41.29 12.58 -32.35
CA MET A 34 -40.63 13.42 -33.36
C MET A 34 -39.10 13.29 -33.34
N ALA A 35 -38.48 13.16 -32.17
CA ALA A 35 -37.03 13.05 -32.03
C ALA A 35 -36.45 11.66 -32.33
N ARG A 36 -37.26 10.59 -32.27
CA ARG A 36 -36.83 9.26 -32.76
C ARG A 36 -36.62 9.22 -34.28
N ALA A 37 -37.23 10.15 -35.01
CA ALA A 37 -37.06 10.29 -36.45
C ALA A 37 -35.92 11.24 -36.84
N SER A 38 -35.33 11.99 -35.90
CA SER A 38 -34.42 13.11 -36.21
C SER A 38 -33.32 13.28 -35.16
N ASP A 39 -32.09 13.01 -35.60
CA ASP A 39 -30.78 13.39 -35.08
C ASP A 39 -30.44 13.21 -33.59
N MET A 40 -29.25 12.66 -33.36
CA MET A 40 -28.59 12.44 -32.07
C MET A 40 -28.61 13.65 -31.13
N VAL A 41 -28.53 14.86 -31.68
CA VAL A 41 -28.47 16.12 -30.93
C VAL A 41 -29.85 16.47 -30.36
N SER A 42 -30.92 16.29 -31.14
CA SER A 42 -32.31 16.57 -30.76
C SER A 42 -32.75 15.65 -29.63
N THR A 43 -32.49 14.35 -29.75
CA THR A 43 -32.86 13.37 -28.71
C THR A 43 -32.11 13.62 -27.41
N SER A 44 -30.81 13.95 -27.48
CA SER A 44 -30.02 14.31 -26.30
C SER A 44 -30.54 15.57 -25.63
N ARG A 45 -30.85 16.62 -26.40
CA ARG A 45 -31.37 17.88 -25.86
C ARG A 45 -32.72 17.72 -25.20
N ILE A 46 -33.59 16.88 -25.74
CA ILE A 46 -34.91 16.60 -25.14
C ILE A 46 -34.74 15.86 -23.82
N LEU A 47 -33.89 14.83 -23.76
CA LEU A 47 -33.62 14.15 -22.49
C LEU A 47 -33.04 15.08 -21.43
N VAL A 48 -32.09 15.94 -21.81
CA VAL A 48 -31.51 16.94 -20.89
C VAL A 48 -32.55 17.96 -20.44
N ALA A 49 -33.39 18.45 -21.36
CA ALA A 49 -34.47 19.39 -21.03
C ALA A 49 -35.50 18.79 -20.07
N ILE A 50 -35.82 17.49 -20.22
CA ILE A 50 -36.72 16.78 -19.29
C ILE A 50 -36.12 16.78 -17.88
N VAL A 51 -34.84 16.42 -17.75
CA VAL A 51 -34.15 16.40 -16.46
C VAL A 51 -34.07 17.80 -15.86
N GLN A 52 -33.78 18.82 -16.67
CA GLN A 52 -33.75 20.24 -16.26
C GLN A 52 -35.10 20.72 -15.74
N LEU A 53 -36.20 20.43 -16.46
CA LEU A 53 -37.54 20.83 -16.04
C LEU A 53 -37.98 20.14 -14.75
N CYS A 54 -37.65 18.85 -14.58
CA CYS A 54 -37.91 18.15 -13.33
C CYS A 54 -37.09 18.72 -12.16
N HIS A 55 -35.84 19.14 -12.42
CA HIS A 55 -35.02 19.83 -11.42
C HIS A 55 -35.59 21.21 -11.05
N GLU A 56 -35.98 22.02 -12.02
CA GLU A 56 -36.59 23.36 -11.79
C GLU A 56 -37.90 23.26 -11.01
N ALA A 57 -38.70 22.22 -11.27
CA ALA A 57 -39.92 21.92 -10.53
C ALA A 57 -39.68 21.38 -9.11
N LYS A 58 -38.43 21.06 -8.74
CA LYS A 58 -38.04 20.39 -7.48
C LYS A 58 -38.75 19.05 -7.24
N ASP A 59 -39.29 18.42 -8.28
CA ASP A 59 -39.97 17.14 -8.20
C ASP A 59 -39.00 15.99 -8.52
N TRP A 60 -38.30 15.57 -7.47
CA TRP A 60 -37.28 14.52 -7.54
C TRP A 60 -37.87 13.11 -7.72
N ASP A 61 -39.14 12.92 -7.38
CA ASP A 61 -39.82 11.63 -7.51
C ASP A 61 -40.23 11.41 -8.97
N ALA A 62 -40.82 12.42 -9.59
CA ALA A 62 -41.05 12.43 -11.03
C ALA A 62 -39.73 12.28 -11.82
N LEU A 63 -38.65 12.92 -11.35
CA LEU A 63 -37.33 12.77 -11.98
C LEU A 63 -36.84 11.31 -11.95
N ASN A 64 -36.90 10.65 -10.80
CA ASN A 64 -36.45 9.26 -10.65
C ASN A 64 -37.27 8.28 -11.51
N GLU A 65 -38.59 8.47 -11.55
CA GLU A 65 -39.48 7.67 -12.39
C GLU A 65 -39.18 7.88 -13.88
N ASN A 66 -39.02 9.14 -14.30
CA ASN A 66 -38.67 9.47 -15.68
C ASN A 66 -37.31 8.90 -16.08
N ILE A 67 -36.28 8.99 -15.23
CA ILE A 67 -34.97 8.39 -15.51
C ILE A 67 -35.09 6.87 -15.69
N MET A 68 -35.84 6.17 -14.81
CA MET A 68 -36.07 4.74 -14.94
C MET A 68 -36.81 4.37 -16.23
N LEU A 69 -37.84 5.15 -16.58
CA LEU A 69 -38.69 4.90 -17.72
C LEU A 69 -37.95 5.17 -19.04
N LEU A 70 -37.21 6.28 -19.13
CA LEU A 70 -36.38 6.65 -20.28
C LEU A 70 -35.22 5.67 -20.49
N SER A 71 -34.67 5.11 -19.41
CA SER A 71 -33.64 4.07 -19.43
C SER A 71 -34.13 2.71 -19.92
N LYS A 72 -35.38 2.33 -19.57
CA LYS A 72 -35.99 1.03 -19.94
C LYS A 72 -36.67 1.06 -21.31
N ARG A 73 -36.97 2.23 -21.88
CA ARG A 73 -37.60 2.36 -23.20
C ARG A 73 -36.70 1.79 -24.31
N ARG A 74 -37.28 0.93 -25.15
CA ARG A 74 -36.60 0.27 -26.27
C ARG A 74 -36.18 1.31 -27.33
N SER A 75 -34.96 1.19 -27.85
CA SER A 75 -34.42 1.98 -28.97
C SER A 75 -33.94 3.41 -28.68
N GLN A 76 -33.58 3.74 -27.43
CA GLN A 76 -32.91 5.01 -27.13
C GLN A 76 -31.43 4.99 -27.56
N LEU A 77 -30.94 6.11 -28.10
CA LEU A 77 -29.53 6.27 -28.47
C LEU A 77 -28.64 6.24 -27.22
N LYS A 78 -27.60 5.40 -27.23
CA LYS A 78 -26.67 5.19 -26.10
C LYS A 78 -26.05 6.51 -25.61
N GLN A 79 -25.62 7.36 -26.54
CA GLN A 79 -25.03 8.67 -26.22
C GLN A 79 -26.04 9.67 -25.62
N ALA A 80 -27.32 9.58 -26.00
CA ALA A 80 -28.36 10.44 -25.43
C ALA A 80 -28.61 10.08 -23.96
N VAL A 81 -28.63 8.77 -23.64
CA VAL A 81 -28.70 8.29 -22.24
C VAL A 81 -27.45 8.69 -21.46
N ALA A 82 -26.25 8.63 -22.06
CA ALA A 82 -25.02 9.05 -21.39
C ALA A 82 -25.06 10.54 -21.01
N LYS A 83 -25.46 11.43 -21.92
CA LYS A 83 -25.61 12.86 -21.64
C LYS A 83 -26.66 13.15 -20.56
N MET A 84 -27.78 12.43 -20.59
CA MET A 84 -28.81 12.52 -19.55
C MET A 84 -28.24 12.17 -18.17
N VAL A 85 -27.49 11.07 -18.07
CA VAL A 85 -26.85 10.64 -16.80
C VAL A 85 -25.79 11.63 -16.33
N GLN A 86 -25.01 12.23 -17.24
CA GLN A 86 -24.02 13.26 -16.91
C GLN A 86 -24.65 14.52 -16.32
N GLU A 87 -25.77 14.98 -16.88
CA GLU A 87 -26.53 16.09 -16.30
C GLU A 87 -27.17 15.69 -14.97
N CYS A 88 -27.65 14.45 -14.82
CA CYS A 88 -28.12 13.98 -13.51
C CYS A 88 -27.00 13.99 -12.47
N TYR A 89 -25.75 13.71 -12.86
CA TYR A 89 -24.60 13.73 -11.96
C TYR A 89 -24.29 15.14 -11.43
N THR A 90 -24.34 16.18 -12.28
CA THR A 90 -24.15 17.57 -11.82
C THR A 90 -25.20 17.98 -10.78
N TYR A 91 -26.43 17.48 -10.92
CA TYR A 91 -27.49 17.70 -9.94
C TYR A 91 -27.30 16.93 -8.63
N VAL A 92 -26.71 15.73 -8.66
CA VAL A 92 -26.32 15.00 -7.43
C VAL A 92 -25.31 15.80 -6.61
N ASP A 93 -24.39 16.51 -7.27
CA ASP A 93 -23.40 17.36 -6.60
C ASP A 93 -24.02 18.69 -6.10
N ALA A 94 -24.97 19.27 -6.83
CA ALA A 94 -25.66 20.51 -6.45
C ALA A 94 -26.71 20.33 -5.33
N THR A 95 -27.23 19.12 -5.14
CA THR A 95 -28.28 18.84 -4.15
C THR A 95 -27.70 18.72 -2.74
N THR A 96 -28.21 19.54 -1.82
CA THR A 96 -27.76 19.58 -0.40
C THR A 96 -28.53 18.62 0.51
N ASP A 97 -29.70 18.13 0.11
CA ASP A 97 -30.51 17.22 0.92
C ASP A 97 -30.00 15.76 0.82
N LEU A 98 -29.61 15.20 1.96
CA LEU A 98 -29.01 13.88 2.10
C LEU A 98 -29.97 12.75 1.64
N SER A 99 -31.27 12.89 1.90
CA SER A 99 -32.27 11.85 1.58
C SER A 99 -32.53 11.76 0.07
N ILE A 100 -32.69 12.93 -0.56
CA ILE A 100 -32.91 13.05 -2.00
C ILE A 100 -31.66 12.60 -2.77
N LYS A 101 -30.47 12.95 -2.26
CA LYS A 101 -29.19 12.52 -2.83
C LYS A 101 -29.05 11.00 -2.85
N LEU A 102 -29.41 10.31 -1.76
CA LEU A 102 -29.37 8.84 -1.70
C LEU A 102 -30.34 8.20 -2.70
N ARG A 103 -31.60 8.67 -2.77
CA ARG A 103 -32.59 8.15 -3.72
C ARG A 103 -32.17 8.33 -5.18
N LEU A 104 -31.62 9.49 -5.52
CA LEU A 104 -31.15 9.77 -6.87
C LEU A 104 -29.95 8.89 -7.25
N ILE A 105 -29.01 8.69 -6.32
CA ILE A 105 -27.85 7.81 -6.53
C ILE A 105 -28.29 6.35 -6.74
N ASP A 106 -29.23 5.83 -5.94
CA ASP A 106 -29.72 4.45 -6.09
C ASP A 106 -30.45 4.24 -7.42
N THR A 107 -31.23 5.23 -7.85
CA THR A 107 -31.90 5.24 -9.14
C THR A 107 -30.89 5.24 -10.28
N LEU A 108 -29.86 6.09 -10.21
CA LEU A 108 -28.79 6.15 -11.20
C LEU A 108 -27.92 4.88 -11.20
N ARG A 109 -27.61 4.27 -10.06
CA ARG A 109 -26.91 2.97 -9.97
C ARG A 109 -27.70 1.86 -10.66
N THR A 110 -29.01 1.83 -10.46
CA THR A 110 -29.90 0.84 -11.10
C THR A 110 -29.94 1.03 -12.61
N VAL A 111 -30.00 2.28 -13.07
CA VAL A 111 -30.08 2.65 -14.49
C VAL A 111 -28.77 2.42 -15.25
N THR A 112 -27.64 2.53 -14.55
CA THR A 112 -26.29 2.33 -15.11
C THR A 112 -25.80 0.88 -15.00
N ALA A 113 -26.52 0.00 -14.29
CA ALA A 113 -26.15 -1.41 -14.17
C ALA A 113 -26.16 -2.13 -15.54
N GLY A 114 -25.04 -2.74 -15.90
CA GLY A 114 -24.89 -3.55 -17.12
C GLY A 114 -24.71 -2.76 -18.42
N LYS A 115 -24.49 -1.43 -18.36
CA LYS A 115 -24.33 -0.58 -19.55
C LYS A 115 -22.90 -0.05 -19.67
N ILE A 116 -22.12 -0.65 -20.58
CA ILE A 116 -20.70 -0.35 -20.82
C ILE A 116 -20.40 1.16 -21.02
N TYR A 117 -21.30 1.88 -21.69
CA TYR A 117 -21.10 3.29 -22.05
C TYR A 117 -21.36 4.30 -20.92
N VAL A 118 -21.82 3.86 -19.74
CA VAL A 118 -22.03 4.71 -18.54
C VAL A 118 -21.34 4.12 -17.30
N GLU A 119 -20.39 3.21 -17.47
CA GLU A 119 -19.65 2.57 -16.36
C GLU A 119 -18.80 3.57 -15.57
N ILE A 120 -18.22 4.57 -16.24
CA ILE A 120 -17.40 5.61 -15.60
C ILE A 120 -18.26 6.43 -14.62
N GLU A 121 -19.44 6.87 -15.07
CA GLU A 121 -20.36 7.65 -14.22
C GLU A 121 -20.88 6.80 -13.06
N ARG A 122 -21.11 5.50 -13.28
CA ARG A 122 -21.46 4.58 -12.20
C ARG A 122 -20.36 4.47 -11.14
N ALA A 123 -19.10 4.38 -11.56
CA ALA A 123 -17.97 4.32 -10.64
C ALA A 123 -17.92 5.60 -9.78
N ARG A 124 -18.05 6.78 -10.40
CA ARG A 124 -18.08 8.08 -9.70
C ARG A 124 -19.24 8.20 -8.72
N LEU A 125 -20.46 7.85 -9.14
CA LEU A 125 -21.63 7.81 -8.26
C LEU A 125 -21.43 6.88 -7.05
N THR A 126 -20.77 5.73 -7.27
CA THR A 126 -20.47 4.77 -6.21
C THR A 126 -19.43 5.33 -5.22
N LYS A 127 -18.44 6.10 -5.71
CA LYS A 127 -17.48 6.83 -4.86
C LYS A 127 -18.19 7.82 -3.95
N THR A 128 -19.07 8.64 -4.52
CA THR A 128 -19.83 9.65 -3.78
C THR A 128 -20.75 8.99 -2.75
N LEU A 129 -21.42 7.89 -3.11
CA LEU A 129 -22.23 7.11 -2.18
C LEU A 129 -21.42 6.56 -1.01
N ALA A 130 -20.24 5.99 -1.29
CA ALA A 130 -19.35 5.46 -0.26
C ALA A 130 -18.90 6.56 0.69
N HIS A 131 -18.60 7.77 0.18
CA HIS A 131 -18.22 8.91 1.01
C HIS A 131 -19.37 9.40 1.91
N ILE A 132 -20.61 9.44 1.40
CA ILE A 132 -21.79 9.79 2.21
C ILE A 132 -22.00 8.76 3.33
N LYS A 133 -21.89 7.47 3.01
CA LYS A 133 -22.02 6.39 4.02
C LYS A 133 -20.87 6.36 5.02
N GLU A 134 -19.68 6.76 4.61
CA GLU A 134 -18.56 6.95 5.52
C GLU A 134 -18.84 8.10 6.51
N GLN A 135 -19.38 9.22 6.03
CA GLN A 135 -19.80 10.34 6.88
C GLN A 135 -20.95 9.99 7.83
N SER A 136 -21.85 9.06 7.44
CA SER A 136 -22.91 8.54 8.32
C SER A 136 -22.40 7.53 9.36
N GLY A 137 -21.13 7.11 9.28
CA GLY A 137 -20.52 6.13 10.19
C GLY A 137 -20.66 4.67 9.74
N ASP A 138 -21.31 4.41 8.60
CA ASP A 138 -21.54 3.07 8.06
C ASP A 138 -20.37 2.59 7.18
N VAL A 139 -19.17 2.56 7.76
CA VAL A 139 -17.91 2.24 7.06
C VAL A 139 -17.93 0.83 6.45
N LYS A 140 -18.61 -0.13 7.08
CA LYS A 140 -18.74 -1.51 6.58
C LYS A 140 -19.54 -1.58 5.29
N GLU A 141 -20.67 -0.87 5.23
CA GLU A 141 -21.50 -0.84 4.03
C GLU A 141 -20.80 -0.06 2.91
N ALA A 142 -20.13 1.04 3.24
CA ALA A 142 -19.31 1.80 2.30
C ALA A 142 -18.23 0.92 1.64
N ALA A 143 -17.53 0.11 2.45
CA ALA A 143 -16.52 -0.83 1.95
C ALA A 143 -17.13 -1.90 1.03
N SER A 144 -18.25 -2.51 1.40
CA SER A 144 -18.92 -3.53 0.59
C SER A 144 -19.39 -2.97 -0.76
N ILE A 145 -20.00 -1.79 -0.75
CA ILE A 145 -20.49 -1.11 -1.95
C ILE A 145 -19.35 -0.79 -2.92
N LEU A 146 -18.25 -0.25 -2.40
CA LEU A 146 -17.12 0.11 -3.23
C LEU A 146 -16.40 -1.15 -3.76
N GLN A 147 -16.42 -2.25 -3.01
CA GLN A 147 -15.81 -3.52 -3.39
C GLN A 147 -16.59 -4.29 -4.47
N GLU A 148 -17.92 -4.21 -4.48
CA GLU A 148 -18.76 -4.80 -5.55
C GLU A 148 -18.39 -4.26 -6.94
N LEU A 149 -17.88 -3.03 -6.98
CA LEU A 149 -17.48 -2.39 -8.22
C LEU A 149 -16.06 -2.83 -8.61
N GLN A 150 -15.97 -3.76 -9.56
CA GLN A 150 -14.70 -4.24 -10.13
C GLN A 150 -14.15 -3.22 -11.16
N VAL A 151 -13.55 -2.14 -10.67
CA VAL A 151 -13.00 -1.04 -11.50
C VAL A 151 -11.95 -1.54 -12.52
N GLU A 152 -11.27 -2.66 -12.22
CA GLU A 152 -10.24 -3.26 -13.07
C GLU A 152 -10.74 -3.65 -14.47
N THR A 153 -11.99 -4.07 -14.59
CA THR A 153 -12.56 -4.54 -15.86
C THR A 153 -12.93 -3.40 -16.80
N TYR A 154 -12.96 -2.16 -16.32
CA TYR A 154 -13.40 -1.01 -17.11
C TYR A 154 -12.30 -0.52 -18.04
N GLY A 155 -12.26 -1.04 -19.27
CA GLY A 155 -11.28 -0.63 -20.29
C GLY A 155 -11.31 0.86 -20.62
N SER A 156 -12.44 1.53 -20.43
CA SER A 156 -12.67 2.94 -20.80
C SER A 156 -12.20 3.97 -19.77
N MET A 157 -11.82 3.55 -18.56
CA MET A 157 -11.37 4.48 -17.50
C MET A 157 -9.87 4.78 -17.60
N GLU A 158 -9.50 6.01 -17.25
CA GLU A 158 -8.10 6.42 -17.13
C GLU A 158 -7.39 5.64 -16.02
N LYS A 159 -6.11 5.30 -16.24
CA LYS A 159 -5.31 4.54 -15.27
C LYS A 159 -5.15 5.25 -13.92
N LYS A 160 -5.04 6.58 -13.92
CA LYS A 160 -4.94 7.40 -12.69
C LYS A 160 -6.21 7.27 -11.84
N GLU A 161 -7.37 7.50 -12.46
CA GLU A 161 -8.67 7.38 -11.80
C GLU A 161 -8.89 5.96 -11.27
N LYS A 162 -8.56 4.91 -12.05
CA LYS A 162 -8.61 3.52 -11.57
C LYS A 162 -7.79 3.30 -10.30
N THR A 163 -6.57 3.84 -10.26
CA THR A 163 -5.67 3.67 -9.12
C THR A 163 -6.20 4.39 -7.88
N GLU A 164 -6.72 5.61 -8.03
CA GLU A 164 -7.39 6.32 -6.94
C GLU A 164 -8.57 5.54 -6.35
N PHE A 165 -9.38 4.92 -7.21
CA PHE A 165 -10.49 4.09 -6.76
C PHE A 165 -10.03 2.88 -5.95
N ILE A 166 -8.99 2.18 -6.40
CA ILE A 166 -8.44 1.03 -5.68
C ILE A 166 -7.83 1.47 -4.35
N LEU A 167 -7.19 2.64 -4.30
CA LEU A 167 -6.64 3.20 -3.06
C LEU A 167 -7.72 3.56 -2.04
N GLU A 168 -8.86 4.10 -2.47
CA GLU A 168 -9.99 4.34 -1.59
C GLU A 168 -10.61 3.03 -1.08
N GLN A 169 -10.69 1.99 -1.91
CA GLN A 169 -11.10 0.66 -1.46
C GLN A 169 -10.17 0.14 -0.36
N MET A 170 -8.85 0.26 -0.55
CA MET A 170 -7.87 -0.15 0.47
C MET A 170 -8.05 0.64 1.77
N ARG A 171 -8.24 1.97 1.71
CA ARG A 171 -8.45 2.81 2.89
C ARG A 171 -9.69 2.38 3.69
N LEU A 172 -10.81 2.13 3.01
CA LEU A 172 -12.05 1.69 3.67
C LEU A 172 -11.91 0.27 4.25
N CYS A 173 -11.25 -0.65 3.55
CA CYS A 173 -11.00 -1.99 4.07
C CYS A 173 -10.11 -1.98 5.33
N ILE A 174 -9.10 -1.11 5.36
CA ILE A 174 -8.27 -0.91 6.56
C ILE A 174 -9.08 -0.34 7.72
N ALA A 175 -9.99 0.62 7.46
CA ALA A 175 -10.88 1.16 8.49
C ALA A 175 -11.83 0.09 9.08
N VAL A 176 -12.22 -0.90 8.27
CA VAL A 176 -13.00 -2.08 8.71
C VAL A 176 -12.12 -3.16 9.36
N LYS A 177 -10.79 -2.99 9.36
CA LYS A 177 -9.77 -3.95 9.82
C LYS A 177 -9.76 -5.28 9.04
N ASP A 178 -10.10 -5.23 7.75
CA ASP A 178 -10.07 -6.40 6.86
C ASP A 178 -8.76 -6.44 6.06
N TYR A 179 -7.70 -6.91 6.72
CA TYR A 179 -6.33 -6.92 6.17
C TYR A 179 -6.16 -7.92 5.02
N ILE A 180 -6.78 -9.10 5.11
CA ILE A 180 -6.70 -10.14 4.07
C ILE A 180 -7.26 -9.61 2.74
N ARG A 181 -8.42 -8.95 2.78
CA ARG A 181 -9.00 -8.36 1.56
C ARG A 181 -8.13 -7.22 1.03
N THR A 182 -7.54 -6.42 1.91
CA THR A 182 -6.65 -5.33 1.50
C THR A 182 -5.42 -5.85 0.74
N GLN A 183 -4.85 -6.99 1.14
CA GLN A 183 -3.77 -7.66 0.41
C GLN A 183 -4.19 -8.21 -0.95
N ILE A 184 -5.44 -8.69 -1.08
CA ILE A 184 -5.96 -9.15 -2.37
C ILE A 184 -6.13 -7.94 -3.31
N ILE A 185 -6.60 -6.82 -2.76
CA ILE A 185 -6.78 -5.55 -3.49
C ILE A 185 -5.42 -4.96 -3.90
N SER A 186 -4.40 -5.02 -3.05
CA SER A 186 -3.08 -4.46 -3.38
C SER A 186 -2.43 -5.17 -4.59
N LYS A 187 -2.62 -6.50 -4.74
CA LYS A 187 -2.13 -7.26 -5.89
C LYS A 187 -2.72 -6.82 -7.23
N LYS A 188 -3.84 -6.08 -7.23
CA LYS A 188 -4.51 -5.59 -8.44
C LYS A 188 -3.86 -4.31 -8.98
N ILE A 189 -3.08 -3.61 -8.16
CA ILE A 189 -2.32 -2.44 -8.61
C ILE A 189 -0.99 -2.91 -9.22
N ASN A 190 -0.71 -2.48 -10.44
CA ASN A 190 0.57 -2.75 -11.08
C ASN A 190 1.62 -1.74 -10.62
N THR A 191 2.70 -2.21 -9.98
CA THR A 191 3.78 -1.35 -9.47
C THR A 191 4.52 -0.57 -10.56
N LYS A 192 4.45 -1.03 -11.82
CA LYS A 192 4.99 -0.29 -12.97
C LYS A 192 4.28 1.04 -13.24
N PHE A 193 3.02 1.15 -12.83
CA PHE A 193 2.25 2.38 -13.00
C PHE A 193 2.84 3.56 -12.22
N PHE A 194 3.44 3.29 -11.07
CA PHE A 194 4.07 4.29 -10.21
C PHE A 194 5.42 4.81 -10.73
N GLN A 195 5.85 4.40 -11.93
CA GLN A 195 7.02 4.93 -12.62
C GLN A 195 6.63 6.04 -13.62
N GLU A 196 5.34 6.28 -13.87
CA GLU A 196 4.84 7.32 -14.79
C GLU A 196 4.81 8.70 -14.11
N GLU A 197 5.13 9.78 -14.85
CA GLU A 197 5.17 11.16 -14.35
C GLU A 197 3.78 11.66 -13.87
N GLY A 198 3.75 12.32 -12.71
CA GLY A 198 2.51 12.83 -12.09
C GLY A 198 1.65 11.75 -11.40
N THR A 199 2.26 10.65 -10.94
CA THR A 199 1.64 9.62 -10.08
C THR A 199 2.22 9.59 -8.65
N GLU A 200 3.03 10.58 -8.29
CA GLU A 200 3.82 10.61 -7.05
C GLU A 200 2.93 10.64 -5.80
N ASP A 201 1.88 11.45 -5.79
CA ASP A 201 0.93 11.51 -4.66
C ASP A 201 0.20 10.17 -4.45
N LEU A 202 -0.18 9.51 -5.55
CA LEU A 202 -0.84 8.20 -5.51
C LEU A 202 0.13 7.12 -5.03
N LYS A 203 1.40 7.20 -5.43
CA LYS A 203 2.46 6.31 -4.99
C LYS A 203 2.68 6.43 -3.48
N LEU A 204 2.73 7.65 -2.94
CA LEU A 204 2.87 7.88 -1.50
C LEU A 204 1.67 7.35 -0.72
N LYS A 205 0.45 7.64 -1.19
CA LYS A 205 -0.78 7.13 -0.57
C LYS A 205 -0.82 5.60 -0.59
N TYR A 206 -0.43 4.98 -1.70
CA TYR A 206 -0.35 3.52 -1.82
C TYR A 206 0.60 2.91 -0.79
N TYR A 207 1.84 3.37 -0.74
CA TYR A 207 2.83 2.79 0.17
C TYR A 207 2.50 3.03 1.64
N ASN A 208 1.91 4.17 1.99
CA ASN A 208 1.45 4.42 3.37
C ASN A 208 0.36 3.41 3.80
N LEU A 209 -0.60 3.12 2.93
CA LEU A 209 -1.64 2.11 3.20
C LEU A 209 -1.05 0.70 3.28
N MET A 210 -0.07 0.37 2.42
CA MET A 210 0.62 -0.92 2.45
C MET A 210 1.42 -1.11 3.74
N ILE A 211 2.14 -0.09 4.20
CA ILE A 211 2.88 -0.13 5.46
C ILE A 211 1.93 -0.42 6.62
N GLN A 212 0.75 0.19 6.66
CA GLN A 212 -0.23 -0.04 7.72
C GLN A 212 -0.74 -1.50 7.74
N VAL A 213 -0.90 -2.12 6.57
CA VAL A 213 -1.31 -3.53 6.46
C VAL A 213 -0.17 -4.44 6.93
N ASP A 214 1.04 -4.26 6.39
CA ASP A 214 2.17 -5.11 6.71
C ASP A 214 2.66 -4.95 8.16
N GLN A 215 2.43 -3.77 8.76
CA GLN A 215 2.68 -3.50 10.17
C GLN A 215 1.81 -4.36 11.09
N HIS A 216 0.54 -4.59 10.72
CA HIS A 216 -0.34 -5.47 11.47
C HIS A 216 0.05 -6.95 11.34
N GLU A 217 0.58 -7.36 10.18
CA GLU A 217 1.06 -8.73 9.98
C GLU A 217 2.43 -9.01 10.59
N GLY A 218 3.22 -7.98 10.87
CA GLY A 218 4.60 -8.10 11.36
C GLY A 218 5.62 -8.43 10.25
N SER A 219 5.27 -8.19 8.98
CA SER A 219 6.12 -8.46 7.82
C SER A 219 7.16 -7.35 7.61
N TYR A 220 8.15 -7.25 8.50
CA TYR A 220 9.15 -6.16 8.51
C TYR A 220 9.95 -6.01 7.20
N LEU A 221 10.20 -7.12 6.50
CA LEU A 221 10.92 -7.10 5.23
C LEU A 221 10.13 -6.40 4.11
N SER A 222 8.82 -6.61 4.05
CA SER A 222 7.92 -5.92 3.10
C SER A 222 7.84 -4.43 3.41
N ILE A 223 7.71 -4.08 4.70
CA ILE A 223 7.71 -2.70 5.18
C ILE A 223 9.00 -1.99 4.75
N CYS A 224 10.16 -2.63 4.90
CA CYS A 224 11.44 -2.08 4.44
C CYS A 224 11.43 -1.79 2.92
N LYS A 225 10.88 -2.68 2.10
CA LYS A 225 10.76 -2.47 0.64
C LYS A 225 9.83 -1.30 0.31
N HIS A 226 8.74 -1.13 1.06
CA HIS A 226 7.80 -0.02 0.90
C HIS A 226 8.42 1.33 1.27
N TYR A 227 9.08 1.43 2.42
CA TYR A 227 9.80 2.65 2.79
C TYR A 227 10.95 2.98 1.84
N ARG A 228 11.62 1.97 1.28
CA ARG A 228 12.60 2.18 0.22
C ARG A 228 11.98 2.77 -1.05
N ALA A 229 10.83 2.24 -1.48
CA ALA A 229 10.14 2.75 -2.66
C ALA A 229 9.60 4.18 -2.46
N ILE A 230 9.24 4.54 -1.22
CA ILE A 230 8.94 5.91 -0.80
C ILE A 230 10.19 6.78 -0.95
N TYR A 231 11.33 6.35 -0.41
CA TYR A 231 12.61 7.06 -0.51
C TYR A 231 13.11 7.27 -1.94
N ASP A 232 12.88 6.31 -2.84
CA ASP A 232 13.25 6.42 -4.26
C ASP A 232 12.40 7.47 -5.03
N THR A 233 11.41 8.11 -4.39
CA THR A 233 10.53 9.10 -5.03
C THR A 233 11.18 10.49 -5.08
N PRO A 234 11.25 11.15 -6.25
CA PRO A 234 11.88 12.46 -6.42
C PRO A 234 11.38 13.53 -5.43
N CYS A 235 10.06 13.66 -5.22
CA CYS A 235 9.49 14.61 -4.26
C CYS A 235 10.03 14.47 -2.83
N ILE A 236 10.39 13.25 -2.43
CA ILE A 236 10.93 12.97 -1.10
C ILE A 236 12.42 13.23 -1.04
N LEU A 237 13.13 12.97 -2.14
CA LEU A 237 14.57 13.25 -2.26
C LEU A 237 14.87 14.76 -2.20
N GLU A 238 13.94 15.61 -2.67
CA GLU A 238 14.02 17.07 -2.60
C GLU A 238 13.78 17.60 -1.17
N ASP A 239 12.87 16.99 -0.41
CA ASP A 239 12.52 17.41 0.94
C ASP A 239 13.47 16.84 2.01
N THR A 240 14.30 17.70 2.62
CA THR A 240 15.35 17.28 3.57
C THR A 240 14.82 16.50 4.78
N SER A 241 13.66 16.88 5.33
CA SER A 241 13.07 16.21 6.49
C SER A 241 12.46 14.85 6.13
N LYS A 242 11.82 14.73 4.96
CA LYS A 242 11.07 13.53 4.56
C LYS A 242 12.00 12.39 4.15
N TRP A 243 13.08 12.65 3.40
CA TRP A 243 14.01 11.57 3.07
C TRP A 243 14.75 11.06 4.30
N GLN A 244 15.05 11.93 5.28
CA GLN A 244 15.64 11.51 6.55
C GLN A 244 14.71 10.57 7.32
N GLN A 245 13.42 10.87 7.40
CA GLN A 245 12.44 9.99 8.04
C GLN A 245 12.28 8.65 7.31
N ALA A 246 12.19 8.68 5.98
CA ALA A 246 12.09 7.47 5.17
C ALA A 246 13.32 6.59 5.36
N LEU A 247 14.53 7.18 5.32
CA LEU A 247 15.78 6.44 5.49
C LEU A 247 15.93 5.87 6.90
N LYS A 248 15.57 6.63 7.94
CA LYS A 248 15.53 6.12 9.33
C LYS A 248 14.59 4.92 9.45
N SER A 249 13.41 5.00 8.87
CA SER A 249 12.43 3.89 8.86
C SER A 249 13.01 2.66 8.17
N VAL A 250 13.65 2.83 7.01
CA VAL A 250 14.31 1.72 6.29
C VAL A 250 15.36 1.03 7.16
N VAL A 251 16.24 1.81 7.81
CA VAL A 251 17.30 1.24 8.68
C VAL A 251 16.72 0.49 9.88
N LEU A 252 15.66 1.00 10.51
CA LEU A 252 15.05 0.32 11.65
C LEU A 252 14.34 -0.97 11.24
N TYR A 253 13.57 -0.95 10.15
CA TYR A 253 12.84 -2.13 9.70
C TYR A 253 13.75 -3.22 9.11
N VAL A 254 14.89 -2.86 8.50
CA VAL A 254 15.86 -3.86 8.01
C VAL A 254 16.58 -4.59 9.15
N ILE A 255 16.75 -3.94 10.30
CA ILE A 255 17.33 -4.54 11.51
C ILE A 255 16.31 -5.41 12.24
N LEU A 256 15.04 -4.99 12.28
CA LEU A 256 13.94 -5.77 12.86
C LEU A 256 13.60 -7.03 12.03
N ALA A 257 13.84 -7.00 10.72
CA ALA A 257 13.59 -8.14 9.85
C ALA A 257 14.43 -9.37 10.29
N PRO A 258 13.84 -10.58 10.32
CA PRO A 258 14.58 -11.82 10.50
C PRO A 258 15.71 -11.95 9.46
N TYR A 259 16.77 -12.66 9.82
CA TYR A 259 17.85 -12.85 8.88
C TYR A 259 17.46 -13.75 7.73
N ASP A 260 17.59 -13.20 6.53
CA ASP A 260 17.42 -13.89 5.27
C ASP A 260 18.45 -13.36 4.28
N ASN A 261 18.66 -14.08 3.19
CA ASN A 261 19.53 -13.63 2.09
C ASN A 261 19.07 -12.27 1.55
N GLU A 262 17.76 -12.04 1.50
CA GLU A 262 17.18 -10.74 1.11
C GLU A 262 17.53 -9.62 2.08
N GLN A 263 17.51 -9.90 3.40
CA GLN A 263 17.87 -8.94 4.43
C GLN A 263 19.36 -8.58 4.32
N SER A 264 20.23 -9.58 4.11
CA SER A 264 21.67 -9.35 3.93
C SER A 264 21.98 -8.47 2.72
N ASP A 265 21.32 -8.71 1.58
CA ASP A 265 21.47 -7.88 0.37
C ASP A 265 21.00 -6.44 0.63
N LEU A 266 19.84 -6.28 1.27
CA LEU A 266 19.29 -4.97 1.63
C LEU A 266 20.23 -4.18 2.54
N VAL A 267 20.78 -4.79 3.60
CA VAL A 267 21.72 -4.14 4.53
C VAL A 267 22.95 -3.63 3.79
N HIS A 268 23.57 -4.45 2.93
CA HIS A 268 24.75 -4.02 2.16
C HIS A 268 24.42 -2.90 1.16
N ARG A 269 23.25 -2.98 0.51
CA ARG A 269 22.81 -1.95 -0.42
C ARG A 269 22.50 -0.62 0.27
N ILE A 270 21.94 -0.65 1.49
CA ILE A 270 21.68 0.55 2.29
C ILE A 270 23.00 1.13 2.81
N ASN A 271 23.94 0.29 3.25
CA ASN A 271 25.25 0.73 3.74
C ASN A 271 26.13 1.39 2.66
N THR A 272 25.88 1.10 1.38
CA THR A 272 26.58 1.73 0.25
C THR A 272 26.01 3.12 -0.10
N ASP A 273 24.83 3.48 0.42
CA ASP A 273 24.19 4.76 0.11
C ASP A 273 24.92 5.94 0.78
N LYS A 274 25.27 6.95 -0.02
CA LYS A 274 26.02 8.12 0.43
C LYS A 274 25.20 9.03 1.34
N LYS A 275 23.88 9.07 1.16
CA LYS A 275 22.97 9.86 2.01
C LYS A 275 22.88 9.34 3.45
N LEU A 276 23.26 8.07 3.68
CA LEU A 276 23.35 7.52 5.02
C LEU A 276 24.52 8.13 5.82
N GLU A 277 25.54 8.66 5.14
CA GLU A 277 26.67 9.32 5.82
C GLU A 277 26.27 10.62 6.51
N GLU A 278 25.18 11.27 6.08
CA GLU A 278 24.63 12.48 6.71
C GLU A 278 23.94 12.18 8.05
N ILE A 279 23.63 10.90 8.32
CA ILE A 279 23.04 10.45 9.58
C ILE A 279 24.00 9.45 10.26
N PRO A 280 25.08 9.93 10.89
CA PRO A 280 26.16 9.08 11.41
C PRO A 280 25.66 8.05 12.43
N LYS A 281 24.67 8.41 13.27
CA LYS A 281 24.13 7.54 14.32
C LYS A 281 23.45 6.27 13.78
N TYR A 282 22.66 6.40 12.71
CA TYR A 282 21.99 5.26 12.07
C TYR A 282 22.95 4.44 11.20
N ARG A 283 23.97 5.11 10.63
CA ARG A 283 25.08 4.43 9.96
C ARG A 283 25.86 3.57 10.95
N ASP A 284 26.19 4.09 12.13
CA ASP A 284 26.94 3.36 13.15
C ASP A 284 26.14 2.16 13.65
N LEU A 285 24.83 2.33 13.86
CA LEU A 285 23.93 1.21 14.18
C LEU A 285 23.97 0.14 13.08
N LEU A 286 23.75 0.52 11.81
CA LEU A 286 23.78 -0.43 10.70
C LEU A 286 25.16 -1.10 10.55
N LYS A 287 26.24 -0.35 10.81
CA LYS A 287 27.61 -0.84 10.76
C LYS A 287 27.86 -1.88 11.84
N GLN A 288 27.36 -1.70 13.06
CA GLN A 288 27.44 -2.70 14.13
C GLN A 288 26.75 -4.02 13.74
N PHE A 289 25.62 -3.97 13.02
CA PHE A 289 24.97 -5.18 12.48
C PHE A 289 25.67 -5.77 11.25
N THR A 290 26.51 -4.98 10.56
CA THR A 290 27.26 -5.42 9.37
C THR A 290 28.61 -6.02 9.75
N THR A 291 29.27 -5.47 10.79
CA THR A 291 30.50 -6.03 11.35
C THR A 291 30.17 -7.34 12.06
N MET A 292 31.02 -8.34 11.89
CA MET A 292 30.85 -9.63 12.56
C MET A 292 31.41 -9.57 13.99
N GLU A 293 30.96 -8.58 14.76
CA GLU A 293 31.43 -8.31 16.12
C GLU A 293 30.28 -8.47 17.13
N LEU A 294 30.61 -8.96 18.33
CA LEU A 294 29.62 -9.18 19.37
C LEU A 294 29.09 -7.83 19.89
N MET A 295 27.77 -7.68 19.96
CA MET A 295 27.11 -6.53 20.53
C MET A 295 26.57 -6.84 21.93
N ARG A 296 26.91 -6.04 22.94
CA ARG A 296 26.24 -6.14 24.24
C ARG A 296 24.95 -5.36 24.20
N TRP A 297 23.84 -6.01 24.56
CA TRP A 297 22.52 -5.38 24.58
C TRP A 297 22.51 -4.14 25.48
N SER A 298 23.15 -4.23 26.64
CA SER A 298 23.24 -3.13 27.60
C SER A 298 23.84 -1.85 27.01
N SER A 299 24.91 -1.97 26.21
CA SER A 299 25.57 -0.83 25.54
C SER A 299 24.71 -0.26 24.41
N VAL A 300 24.02 -1.13 23.66
CA VAL A 300 23.08 -0.68 22.61
C VAL A 300 21.90 0.08 23.20
N VAL A 301 21.39 -0.36 24.36
CA VAL A 301 20.31 0.34 25.06
C VAL A 301 20.79 1.70 25.56
N GLU A 302 21.92 1.78 26.25
CA GLU A 302 22.42 3.06 26.79
C GLU A 302 22.68 4.12 25.71
N ASP A 303 23.22 3.72 24.56
CA ASP A 303 23.58 4.63 23.48
C ASP A 303 22.39 4.99 22.57
N TYR A 304 21.49 4.03 22.29
CA TYR A 304 20.43 4.22 21.29
C TYR A 304 19.01 4.36 21.87
N GLU A 305 18.74 4.04 23.14
CA GLU A 305 17.38 4.10 23.71
C GLU A 305 16.80 5.52 23.69
N LYS A 306 17.61 6.52 24.08
CA LYS A 306 17.17 7.94 24.08
C LYS A 306 16.84 8.43 22.67
N GLU A 307 17.61 8.01 21.69
CA GLU A 307 17.47 8.48 20.30
C GLU A 307 16.36 7.76 19.54
N LEU A 308 16.13 6.49 19.86
CA LEU A 308 15.09 5.65 19.26
C LEU A 308 13.71 5.89 19.88
N ARG A 309 13.64 6.22 21.18
CA ARG A 309 12.36 6.42 21.90
C ARG A 309 11.88 7.88 21.95
N GLU A 310 12.80 8.85 22.05
CA GLU A 310 12.41 10.27 22.21
C GLU A 310 12.43 11.04 20.89
N GLY A 311 13.10 10.49 19.85
CA GLY A 311 13.36 11.21 18.62
C GLY A 311 14.32 12.39 18.84
N SER A 312 15.11 12.75 17.82
CA SER A 312 15.96 13.94 17.89
C SER A 312 15.20 15.15 17.35
N MET A 313 15.30 16.29 18.05
CA MET A 313 14.75 17.60 17.66
C MET A 313 15.02 17.91 16.18
N GLY A 314 13.99 17.86 15.33
CA GLY A 314 14.06 18.30 13.93
C GLY A 314 13.40 17.37 12.90
N THR A 315 13.13 16.11 13.26
CA THR A 315 12.36 15.18 12.42
C THR A 315 11.22 14.57 13.24
N PRO A 316 9.95 14.68 12.82
CA PRO A 316 8.85 14.02 13.51
C PRO A 316 9.12 12.53 13.67
N ASP A 317 8.61 11.98 14.77
CA ASP A 317 8.75 10.58 15.14
C ASP A 317 8.51 9.66 13.94
N THR A 318 9.46 8.76 13.73
CA THR A 318 9.10 7.52 13.04
C THR A 318 8.48 6.69 14.15
N ASP A 319 7.15 6.60 14.12
CA ASP A 319 6.20 5.98 15.06
C ASP A 319 6.45 4.46 15.28
N VAL A 320 7.72 4.09 15.31
CA VAL A 320 8.28 2.75 15.25
C VAL A 320 8.54 2.27 16.68
N PHE A 321 9.05 3.11 17.58
CA PHE A 321 9.38 2.76 18.97
C PHE A 321 8.68 3.64 20.03
N THR A 322 7.52 4.21 19.69
CA THR A 322 6.66 4.94 20.64
C THR A 322 6.27 4.03 21.82
N TYR A 323 5.92 4.59 22.98
CA TYR A 323 5.43 3.85 24.18
C TYR A 323 4.02 3.21 23.99
N SER A 324 3.76 2.67 22.81
CA SER A 324 2.57 1.95 22.41
C SER A 324 2.79 0.44 22.53
N GLU A 325 1.72 -0.36 22.60
CA GLU A 325 1.79 -1.82 22.63
C GLU A 325 2.59 -2.40 21.45
N GLU A 326 2.56 -1.74 20.28
CA GLU A 326 3.34 -2.13 19.10
C GLU A 326 4.82 -1.76 19.21
N GLY A 327 5.14 -0.65 19.88
CA GLY A 327 6.52 -0.22 20.12
C GLY A 327 7.22 -1.13 21.12
N GLU A 328 6.52 -1.59 22.16
CA GLU A 328 7.06 -2.57 23.11
C GLU A 328 7.30 -3.94 22.44
N LYS A 329 6.41 -4.36 21.53
CA LYS A 329 6.64 -5.55 20.70
C LYS A 329 7.88 -5.41 19.83
N ARG A 330 8.06 -4.27 19.16
CA ARG A 330 9.24 -4.00 18.32
C ARG A 330 10.52 -3.89 19.16
N TRP A 331 10.44 -3.39 20.39
CA TRP A 331 11.58 -3.34 21.30
C TRP A 331 12.03 -4.75 21.70
N LYS A 332 11.08 -5.63 22.02
CA LYS A 332 11.36 -7.05 22.25
C LYS A 332 11.92 -7.73 21.02
N ASP A 333 11.40 -7.42 19.83
CA ASP A 333 11.92 -8.00 18.60
C ASP A 333 13.35 -7.50 18.28
N LEU A 334 13.65 -6.23 18.55
CA LEU A 334 15.02 -5.69 18.44
C LEU A 334 15.98 -6.43 19.38
N LYS A 335 15.58 -6.68 20.63
CA LYS A 335 16.36 -7.49 21.58
C LYS A 335 16.60 -8.90 21.02
N ASN A 336 15.55 -9.54 20.49
CA ASN A 336 15.66 -10.86 19.89
C ASN A 336 16.64 -10.88 18.71
N ARG A 337 16.65 -9.83 17.87
CA ARG A 337 17.56 -9.72 16.72
C ARG A 337 19.02 -9.51 17.12
N VAL A 338 19.28 -8.70 18.15
CA VAL A 338 20.64 -8.54 18.67
C VAL A 338 21.17 -9.86 19.24
N VAL A 339 20.34 -10.57 20.00
CA VAL A 339 20.67 -11.90 20.52
C VAL A 339 20.91 -12.89 19.39
N GLU A 340 20.04 -12.93 18.38
CA GLU A 340 20.18 -13.79 17.20
C GLU A 340 21.49 -13.50 16.43
N HIS A 341 21.82 -12.22 16.24
CA HIS A 341 23.05 -11.80 15.60
C HIS A 341 24.30 -12.29 16.37
N ASN A 342 24.29 -12.16 17.70
CA ASN A 342 25.37 -12.66 18.55
C ASN A 342 25.54 -14.18 18.45
N ILE A 343 24.43 -14.94 18.46
CA ILE A 343 24.48 -16.41 18.32
C ILE A 343 25.04 -16.79 16.95
N ARG A 344 24.68 -16.07 15.87
CA ARG A 344 25.23 -16.30 14.53
C ARG A 344 26.73 -16.07 14.46
N ILE A 345 27.20 -15.00 15.09
CA ILE A 345 28.64 -14.72 15.21
C ILE A 345 29.31 -15.85 15.99
N MET A 346 28.73 -16.26 17.11
CA MET A 346 29.28 -17.36 17.91
C MET A 346 29.38 -18.66 17.09
N ALA A 347 28.39 -18.98 16.27
CA ALA A 347 28.41 -20.15 15.42
C ALA A 347 29.51 -20.13 14.35
N LYS A 348 29.97 -18.96 13.92
CA LYS A 348 31.08 -18.81 12.96
C LYS A 348 32.45 -18.91 13.62
N TYR A 349 32.63 -18.31 14.80
CA TYR A 349 33.93 -18.19 15.45
C TYR A 349 34.21 -19.27 16.49
N TYR A 350 33.19 -19.81 17.15
CA TYR A 350 33.33 -20.82 18.20
C TYR A 350 32.98 -22.20 17.68
N THR A 351 33.83 -23.18 18.01
CA THR A 351 33.55 -24.59 17.76
C THR A 351 32.70 -25.20 18.87
N SER A 352 33.08 -24.85 20.11
CA SER A 352 32.43 -25.24 21.35
C SER A 352 32.45 -24.07 22.33
N ILE A 353 31.37 -23.85 23.07
CA ILE A 353 31.26 -22.80 24.09
C ILE A 353 30.52 -23.33 25.32
N THR A 354 30.95 -22.90 26.51
CA THR A 354 30.24 -23.18 27.76
C THR A 354 28.99 -22.32 27.89
N MET A 355 27.89 -22.91 28.35
CA MET A 355 26.58 -22.27 28.53
C MET A 355 26.65 -21.00 29.39
N GLY A 356 27.37 -21.04 30.51
CA GLY A 356 27.53 -19.87 31.39
C GLY A 356 28.26 -18.70 30.72
N ARG A 357 29.21 -18.98 29.81
CA ARG A 357 29.88 -17.94 29.03
C ARG A 357 28.94 -17.37 27.95
N MET A 358 28.14 -18.21 27.31
CA MET A 358 27.17 -17.76 26.31
C MET A 358 26.09 -16.85 26.93
N ALA A 359 25.53 -17.24 28.07
CA ALA A 359 24.57 -16.41 28.81
C ALA A 359 25.14 -15.03 29.16
N ALA A 360 26.40 -14.98 29.62
CA ALA A 360 27.11 -13.72 29.93
C ALA A 360 27.41 -12.85 28.70
N LEU A 361 27.49 -13.43 27.49
CA LEU A 361 27.71 -12.68 26.25
C LEU A 361 26.38 -12.20 25.63
N LEU A 362 25.26 -12.85 25.97
CA LEU A 362 23.92 -12.50 25.51
C LEU A 362 23.17 -11.57 26.48
N ASP A 363 23.71 -11.31 27.68
CA ASP A 363 23.03 -10.61 28.77
C ASP A 363 21.65 -11.25 29.11
N LEU A 364 21.56 -12.58 29.02
CA LEU A 364 20.36 -13.37 29.27
C LEU A 364 20.57 -14.38 30.39
N SER A 365 19.46 -14.88 30.95
CA SER A 365 19.53 -16.05 31.82
C SER A 365 19.93 -17.31 31.04
N ILE A 366 20.40 -18.33 31.77
CA ILE A 366 20.78 -19.62 31.19
C ILE A 366 19.56 -20.26 30.51
N ASP A 367 18.41 -20.25 31.17
CA ASP A 367 17.18 -20.88 30.67
C ASP A 367 16.65 -20.19 29.41
N GLU A 368 16.57 -18.86 29.40
CA GLU A 368 16.16 -18.11 28.20
C GLU A 368 17.11 -18.33 27.02
N SER A 369 18.42 -18.39 27.29
CA SER A 369 19.42 -18.65 26.25
C SER A 369 19.24 -20.04 25.61
N GLU A 370 18.83 -21.06 26.38
CA GLU A 370 18.51 -22.40 25.86
C GLU A 370 17.27 -22.37 24.97
N GLU A 371 16.22 -21.65 25.39
CA GLU A 371 14.98 -21.52 24.62
C GLU A 371 15.22 -20.80 23.29
N PHE A 372 15.95 -19.69 23.31
CA PHE A 372 16.32 -18.96 22.09
C PHE A 372 17.15 -19.81 21.12
N LEU A 373 18.15 -20.53 21.64
CA LEU A 373 18.97 -21.41 20.82
C LEU A 373 18.15 -22.54 20.21
N SER A 374 17.21 -23.12 20.97
CA SER A 374 16.32 -24.18 20.50
C SER A 374 15.45 -23.71 19.33
N ASN A 375 14.86 -22.52 19.44
CA ASN A 375 14.07 -21.90 18.37
C ASN A 375 14.89 -21.68 17.10
N LEU A 376 16.14 -21.21 17.22
CA LEU A 376 17.03 -20.99 16.07
C LEU A 376 17.49 -22.28 15.39
N VAL A 377 17.69 -23.36 16.16
CA VAL A 377 18.05 -24.67 15.62
C VAL A 377 16.86 -25.31 14.89
N VAL A 378 15.65 -25.19 15.45
CA VAL A 378 14.41 -25.68 14.81
C VAL A 378 14.13 -24.93 13.51
N ASN A 379 14.32 -23.61 13.50
CA ASN A 379 14.18 -22.76 12.31
C ASN A 379 15.29 -22.98 11.26
N LYS A 380 16.27 -23.86 11.54
CA LYS A 380 17.41 -24.17 10.67
C LYS A 380 18.30 -22.98 10.33
N THR A 381 18.22 -21.88 11.08
CA THR A 381 19.08 -20.71 10.90
C THR A 381 20.52 -21.05 11.28
N ILE A 382 20.70 -21.84 12.34
CA ILE A 382 22.00 -22.23 12.89
C ILE A 382 21.97 -23.71 13.24
N TYR A 383 23.12 -24.38 13.10
CA TYR A 383 23.31 -25.72 13.63
C TYR A 383 24.00 -25.65 15.00
N ALA A 384 23.37 -26.16 16.04
CA ALA A 384 23.98 -26.30 17.36
C ALA A 384 23.49 -27.58 18.05
N LYS A 385 24.36 -28.23 18.80
CA LYS A 385 24.02 -29.30 19.75
C LYS A 385 24.30 -28.82 21.17
N VAL A 386 23.30 -28.92 22.03
CA VAL A 386 23.40 -28.53 23.44
C VAL A 386 23.50 -29.78 24.30
N ASP A 387 24.55 -29.87 25.12
CA ASP A 387 24.65 -30.83 26.21
C ASP A 387 24.29 -30.11 27.52
N ARG A 388 23.09 -30.39 28.03
CA ARG A 388 22.54 -29.72 29.22
C ARG A 388 23.25 -30.12 30.51
N LEU A 389 23.81 -31.33 30.57
CA LEU A 389 24.42 -31.87 31.79
C LEU A 389 25.87 -31.40 31.93
N ALA A 390 26.58 -31.35 30.81
CA ALA A 390 27.94 -30.79 30.75
C ALA A 390 27.96 -29.26 30.60
N GLY A 391 26.86 -28.64 30.16
CA GLY A 391 26.76 -27.21 29.90
C GLY A 391 27.62 -26.77 28.70
N ILE A 392 27.76 -27.61 27.67
CA ILE A 392 28.59 -27.35 26.49
C ILE A 392 27.69 -27.29 25.25
N ILE A 393 27.91 -26.27 24.43
CA ILE A 393 27.23 -26.08 23.15
C ILE A 393 28.27 -26.26 22.03
N ASN A 394 27.96 -27.17 21.11
CA ASN A 394 28.79 -27.44 19.94
C ASN A 394 28.10 -26.91 18.68
N PHE A 395 28.76 -25.99 17.97
CA PHE A 395 28.26 -25.45 16.69
C PHE A 395 28.75 -26.26 15.48
N GLN A 396 29.71 -27.17 15.69
CA GLN A 396 30.22 -28.02 14.62
C GLN A 396 29.22 -29.11 14.23
N ARG A 397 29.00 -29.25 12.92
CA ARG A 397 28.37 -30.45 12.38
C ARG A 397 29.26 -31.66 12.67
N PRO A 398 28.67 -32.82 13.00
CA PRO A 398 29.45 -34.06 13.09
C PRO A 398 30.16 -34.25 11.76
N LYS A 399 31.49 -34.24 11.80
CA LYS A 399 32.32 -34.45 10.61
C LYS A 399 32.43 -35.94 10.36
N ASP A 400 32.03 -36.37 9.18
CA ASP A 400 32.35 -37.71 8.73
C ASP A 400 33.84 -37.79 8.35
N PRO A 401 34.48 -38.97 8.46
CA PRO A 401 35.87 -39.15 8.02
C PRO A 401 36.10 -38.70 6.56
N ASN A 402 35.07 -38.83 5.71
CA ASN A 402 35.10 -38.36 4.33
C ASN A 402 35.18 -36.83 4.22
N ASP A 403 34.46 -36.09 5.06
CA ASP A 403 34.51 -34.62 5.07
C ASP A 403 35.89 -34.12 5.49
N LEU A 404 36.53 -34.81 6.44
CA LEU A 404 37.89 -34.48 6.87
C LEU A 404 38.90 -34.72 5.74
N LEU A 405 38.76 -35.80 4.97
CA LEU A 405 39.58 -36.07 3.80
C LEU A 405 39.32 -35.07 2.67
N ASN A 406 38.07 -34.66 2.46
CA ASN A 406 37.70 -33.65 1.47
C ASN A 406 38.28 -32.26 1.84
N ASP A 407 38.15 -31.84 3.11
CA ASP A 407 38.77 -30.61 3.62
C ASP A 407 40.30 -30.64 3.42
N TRP A 408 40.93 -31.79 3.68
CA TRP A 408 42.37 -31.96 3.49
C TRP A 408 42.77 -31.91 2.00
N SER A 409 42.00 -32.55 1.13
CA SER A 409 42.20 -32.51 -0.31
C SER A 409 42.07 -31.09 -0.87
N GLN A 410 41.06 -30.33 -0.45
CA GLN A 410 40.91 -28.93 -0.84
C GLN A 410 42.11 -28.08 -0.41
N LYS A 411 42.59 -28.24 0.83
CA LYS A 411 43.79 -27.55 1.32
C LYS A 411 45.03 -27.91 0.51
N LEU A 412 45.20 -29.18 0.14
CA LEU A 412 46.33 -29.63 -0.68
C LEU A 412 46.29 -29.02 -2.09
N ASN A 413 45.11 -28.95 -2.70
CA ASN A 413 44.91 -28.30 -4.00
C ASN A 413 45.21 -26.79 -3.92
N SER A 414 44.72 -26.10 -2.88
CA SER A 414 45.04 -24.68 -2.66
C SER A 414 46.53 -24.45 -2.43
N LEU A 415 47.20 -25.32 -1.66
CA LEU A 415 48.64 -25.25 -1.43
C LEU A 415 49.42 -25.42 -2.74
N MET A 416 49.08 -26.42 -3.55
CA MET A 416 49.74 -26.65 -4.84
C MET A 416 49.54 -25.48 -5.80
N SER A 417 48.32 -24.92 -5.84
CA SER A 417 48.07 -23.71 -6.64
C SER A 417 48.87 -22.51 -6.15
N LEU A 418 49.05 -22.36 -4.83
CA LEU A 418 49.82 -21.26 -4.26
C LEU A 418 51.31 -21.42 -4.59
N VAL A 419 51.87 -22.62 -4.44
CA VAL A 419 53.27 -22.92 -4.78
C VAL A 419 53.54 -22.62 -6.26
N ASN A 420 52.66 -23.05 -7.17
CA ASN A 420 52.80 -22.76 -8.60
C ASN A 420 52.75 -21.26 -8.91
N LYS A 421 51.87 -20.50 -8.24
CA LYS A 421 51.84 -19.04 -8.40
C LYS A 421 53.13 -18.40 -7.90
N THR A 422 53.66 -18.85 -6.77
CA THR A 422 54.92 -18.34 -6.21
C THR A 422 56.09 -18.64 -7.13
N THR A 423 56.21 -19.83 -7.71
CA THR A 423 57.31 -20.16 -8.64
C THR A 423 57.27 -19.30 -9.90
N HIS A 424 56.09 -19.05 -10.47
CA HIS A 424 55.95 -18.13 -11.60
C HIS A 424 56.30 -16.67 -11.24
N LEU A 425 55.95 -16.22 -10.02
CA LEU A 425 56.32 -14.88 -9.54
C LEU A 425 57.84 -14.75 -9.36
N ILE A 426 58.50 -15.77 -8.81
CA ILE A 426 59.96 -15.80 -8.65
C ILE A 426 60.64 -15.72 -10.02
N ALA A 427 60.21 -16.53 -10.99
CA ALA A 427 60.79 -16.50 -12.34
C ALA A 427 60.62 -15.13 -13.03
N LYS A 428 59.49 -14.46 -12.78
CA LYS A 428 59.24 -13.11 -13.29
C LYS A 428 60.14 -12.07 -12.61
N GLU A 429 60.32 -12.14 -11.30
CA GLU A 429 61.23 -11.24 -10.57
C GLU A 429 62.69 -11.45 -10.97
N GLU A 430 63.13 -12.70 -11.14
CA GLU A 430 64.49 -13.04 -11.57
C GLU A 430 64.81 -12.46 -12.95
N MET A 431 63.86 -12.46 -13.89
CA MET A 431 64.03 -11.78 -15.17
C MET A 431 64.17 -10.25 -15.04
N ILE A 432 63.41 -9.63 -14.14
CA ILE A 432 63.46 -8.17 -13.92
C ILE A 432 64.75 -7.77 -13.22
N HIS A 433 65.19 -8.53 -12.22
CA HIS A 433 66.44 -8.26 -11.49
C HIS A 433 67.69 -8.51 -12.33
N ASN A 434 67.65 -9.43 -13.30
CA ASN A 434 68.73 -9.63 -14.26
C ASN A 434 68.74 -8.58 -15.40
N LEU A 435 67.70 -7.75 -15.50
CA LEU A 435 67.60 -6.62 -16.44
C LEU A 435 67.98 -5.27 -15.81
N GLN A 436 68.03 -5.18 -14.48
CA GLN A 436 68.64 -4.07 -13.72
C GLN A 436 70.12 -4.32 -13.51
#